data_AF-A0A8X6GM05-F1
#
_entry.id   AF-A0A8X6GM05-F1
#
_cell.length_a   1.000
_cell.length_b   1.000
_cell.length_c   1.000
_cell.angle_alpha   90.00
_cell.angle_beta   90.00
_cell.angle_gamma   90.00
#
_symmetry.space_group_name_H-M   'P 1'
#
loop_
_entity.id
_entity.type
_entity.pdbx_description
1 polymer ?
#
loop_
_entity_poly.entity_id
_entity_poly.type
_entity_poly.pdbx_seq_one_letter_code
_entity_poly.pdbx_strand_id
1 'polypeptide(L)'
;MMLRRRNLVLKGLVLIPATWIVITYLLAVTSNHSADDHLVDKASGSKHKAERSLQQQPLVAHLDNSIDSKSSKSKDPDYHQEQDGGVLLPPRELDGYGEMGKAVKLTNLTDDQQKLVKLGWKNNAFNQYISDLISLHRTLPDPRDKECKDIKYPSNLPQTSVIICFHNEAWSVLMRTVHSVLERSPEHLLKEIVLVDDFSDQSHLKQRLENYISRLPKVQLVRAQKREGLIRARLLGASVASGPVLTYLDSHCECTDGWLEPLLHRIYQDPSNVVCPVIDVISDDTFQYHYRDSRGLNVGGFDWNLQFNWHPVPERENKKRKHTWLPVASPTMAGGLFSIDKKFFEKLGTYDSGFDIWGGENLELSFKTWMCGGTLEIIPCSHVGHIFRKRSPYKWRTGVNVLKRNSIRLAEVWLDEYAKYYYQRIGTDLGDYGDITERKELRKKLQCKSFKWYLDTVYPELFVPGDAVANGEVKNLGGDGRKMCLDSPARKNNLHKPIGLYPCHGQGGNQFWMLSKEGEIRRDEACLDYAGKDVILYPCHGSKGNQLWIYNPKTKSLQHGSSGQCLEMSEDKEKVSMQECSDELRQKWEFQNYDASKMTKS
;
A
#
# COMPACT_ATOMS: atom_id res chain seq x y z
N MET A 1 -9.07 -0.13 79.00
CA MET A 1 -8.12 -0.11 77.87
C MET A 1 -8.20 -1.34 76.93
N MET A 2 -9.05 -2.35 77.20
CA MET A 2 -9.14 -3.57 76.36
C MET A 2 -10.18 -3.54 75.21
N LEU A 3 -11.23 -2.71 75.26
CA LEU A 3 -12.23 -2.66 74.17
C LEU A 3 -11.74 -1.93 72.89
N ARG A 4 -10.81 -0.98 73.01
CA ARG A 4 -10.28 -0.22 71.86
C ARG A 4 -9.27 -1.02 71.01
N ARG A 5 -8.60 -2.03 71.58
CA ARG A 5 -7.64 -2.90 70.85
C ARG A 5 -8.32 -3.98 70.01
N ARG A 6 -9.47 -4.54 70.44
CA ARG A 6 -10.21 -5.55 69.63
C ARG A 6 -10.74 -4.99 68.31
N ASN A 7 -11.15 -3.72 68.29
CA ASN A 7 -11.72 -3.09 67.10
C ASN A 7 -10.66 -2.72 66.04
N LEU A 8 -9.41 -2.49 66.45
CA LEU A 8 -8.28 -2.28 65.52
C LEU A 8 -7.78 -3.60 64.91
N VAL A 9 -7.74 -4.68 65.70
CA VAL A 9 -7.34 -6.01 65.21
C VAL A 9 -8.38 -6.55 64.22
N LEU A 10 -9.68 -6.36 64.48
CA LEU A 10 -10.75 -6.79 63.58
C LEU A 10 -10.76 -5.97 62.27
N LYS A 11 -10.50 -4.67 62.34
CA LYS A 11 -10.36 -3.82 61.15
C LYS A 11 -9.12 -4.18 60.32
N GLY A 12 -8.01 -4.54 60.96
CA GLY A 12 -6.82 -5.06 60.27
C GLY A 12 -7.06 -6.41 59.58
N LEU A 13 -7.79 -7.32 60.24
CA LEU A 13 -8.12 -8.64 59.69
C LEU A 13 -9.06 -8.59 58.47
N VAL A 14 -9.82 -7.51 58.28
CA VAL A 14 -10.74 -7.36 57.14
C VAL A 14 -10.16 -6.44 56.06
N LEU A 15 -9.51 -5.35 56.44
CA LEU A 15 -8.97 -4.37 55.47
C LEU A 15 -7.70 -4.88 54.77
N ILE A 16 -6.85 -5.66 55.44
CA ILE A 16 -5.62 -6.18 54.82
C ILE A 16 -5.94 -7.19 53.72
N PRO A 17 -6.82 -8.20 53.92
CA PRO A 17 -7.21 -9.09 52.83
C PRO A 17 -7.99 -8.37 51.72
N ALA A 18 -8.88 -7.43 52.06
CA ALA A 18 -9.66 -6.69 51.06
C ALA A 18 -8.77 -5.83 50.17
N THR A 19 -7.78 -5.14 50.74
CA THR A 19 -6.77 -4.38 49.97
C THR A 19 -5.90 -5.30 49.14
N TRP A 20 -5.51 -6.47 49.65
CA TRP A 20 -4.77 -7.49 48.89
C TRP A 20 -5.57 -8.06 47.71
N ILE A 21 -6.88 -8.26 47.87
CA ILE A 21 -7.79 -8.72 46.80
C ILE A 21 -7.96 -7.62 45.74
N VAL A 22 -8.09 -6.35 46.13
CA VAL A 22 -8.18 -5.24 45.18
C VAL A 22 -6.86 -5.06 44.43
N ILE A 23 -5.71 -5.20 45.10
CA ILE A 23 -4.39 -5.12 44.47
C ILE A 23 -4.16 -6.32 43.53
N THR A 24 -4.51 -7.55 43.93
CA THR A 24 -4.43 -8.71 43.01
C THR A 24 -5.43 -8.62 41.86
N TYR A 25 -6.62 -8.06 42.07
CA TYR A 25 -7.57 -7.79 40.99
C TYR A 25 -7.03 -6.72 40.03
N LEU A 26 -6.48 -5.61 40.52
CA LEU A 26 -5.85 -4.58 39.68
C LEU A 26 -4.61 -5.10 38.95
N LEU A 27 -3.78 -5.94 39.59
CA LEU A 27 -2.64 -6.60 38.95
C LEU A 27 -3.08 -7.65 37.91
N ALA A 28 -4.18 -8.37 38.15
CA ALA A 28 -4.75 -9.31 37.18
C ALA A 28 -5.39 -8.59 35.98
N VAL A 29 -6.06 -7.46 36.21
CA VAL A 29 -6.66 -6.62 35.15
C VAL A 29 -5.57 -5.93 34.31
N THR A 30 -4.49 -5.46 34.93
CA THR A 30 -3.35 -4.86 34.21
C THR A 30 -2.47 -5.91 33.52
N SER A 31 -2.36 -7.12 34.08
CA SER A 31 -1.74 -8.27 33.42
C SER A 31 -2.56 -8.77 32.22
N ASN A 32 -3.89 -8.73 32.28
CA ASN A 32 -4.75 -9.09 31.15
C ASN A 32 -4.71 -8.07 30.02
N HIS A 33 -4.47 -6.78 30.31
CA HIS A 33 -4.23 -5.79 29.25
C HIS A 33 -2.85 -5.89 28.58
N SER A 34 -1.91 -6.63 29.17
CA SER A 34 -0.57 -6.84 28.62
C SER A 34 -0.41 -8.20 27.93
N ALA A 35 -1.41 -9.09 28.03
CA ALA A 35 -1.36 -10.45 27.48
C ALA A 35 -2.17 -10.64 26.18
N ASP A 36 -3.07 -9.71 25.83
CA ASP A 36 -3.87 -9.78 24.59
C ASP A 36 -3.10 -9.39 23.31
N ASP A 37 -1.87 -8.88 23.43
CA ASP A 37 -1.02 -8.56 22.26
C ASP A 37 -0.11 -9.73 21.81
N HIS A 38 -0.19 -10.90 22.46
CA HIS A 38 0.72 -12.03 22.20
C HIS A 38 0.06 -13.40 21.95
N LEU A 39 -1.25 -13.49 21.74
CA LEU A 39 -1.95 -14.77 21.50
C LEU A 39 -2.67 -14.91 20.14
N VAL A 40 -2.39 -14.03 19.16
CA VAL A 40 -3.02 -14.10 17.82
C VAL A 40 -2.29 -15.05 16.84
N ASP A 41 -1.12 -15.60 17.18
CA ASP A 41 -0.26 -16.33 16.22
C ASP A 41 -0.32 -17.87 16.26
N LYS A 42 -1.32 -18.49 16.89
CA LYS A 42 -1.48 -19.96 16.86
C LYS A 42 -2.93 -20.42 16.71
N ALA A 43 -3.46 -20.38 15.50
CA ALA A 43 -4.44 -21.36 15.00
C ALA A 43 -4.73 -21.17 13.50
N SER A 44 -3.90 -21.74 12.63
CA SER A 44 -4.32 -22.15 11.28
C SER A 44 -3.33 -23.17 10.73
N GLY A 45 -3.49 -24.40 11.19
CA GLY A 45 -2.83 -25.57 10.65
C GLY A 45 -3.83 -26.70 10.67
N SER A 46 -4.72 -26.74 9.67
CA SER A 46 -5.51 -27.95 9.43
C SER A 46 -5.53 -28.28 7.95
N LYS A 47 -4.96 -29.46 7.69
CA LYS A 47 -4.87 -30.15 6.41
C LYS A 47 -6.28 -30.58 5.98
N HIS A 48 -6.66 -30.30 4.73
CA HIS A 48 -7.67 -31.11 4.06
C HIS A 48 -7.02 -31.90 2.93
N LYS A 49 -6.84 -33.20 3.21
CA LYS A 49 -6.76 -34.28 2.24
C LYS A 49 -8.10 -34.36 1.48
N ALA A 50 -8.03 -34.46 0.16
CA ALA A 50 -9.06 -35.11 -0.63
C ALA A 50 -8.37 -36.02 -1.66
N GLU A 51 -8.32 -37.30 -1.34
CA GLU A 51 -8.02 -38.37 -2.28
C GLU A 51 -9.26 -38.63 -3.15
N ARG A 52 -9.08 -38.67 -4.47
CA ARG A 52 -9.81 -39.64 -5.30
C ARG A 52 -8.95 -40.05 -6.49
N SER A 53 -8.74 -41.36 -6.52
CA SER A 53 -7.97 -42.20 -7.43
C SER A 53 -8.61 -42.32 -8.82
N LEU A 54 -7.79 -42.58 -9.84
CA LEU A 54 -8.01 -43.60 -10.87
C LEU A 54 -6.73 -43.82 -11.72
N GLN A 55 -6.15 -45.01 -11.54
CA GLN A 55 -5.48 -45.94 -12.49
C GLN A 55 -4.27 -45.45 -13.34
N GLN A 56 -3.03 -45.94 -13.11
CA GLN A 56 -2.39 -47.16 -13.67
C GLN A 56 -2.34 -47.15 -15.23
N GLN A 57 -1.23 -47.33 -15.96
CA GLN A 57 0.16 -47.77 -15.69
C GLN A 57 0.99 -47.60 -17.01
N PRO A 58 2.21 -48.17 -17.22
CA PRO A 58 3.48 -47.46 -17.50
C PRO A 58 4.03 -47.63 -18.95
N LEU A 59 5.12 -46.91 -19.31
CA LEU A 59 6.16 -47.45 -20.22
C LEU A 59 7.46 -46.58 -20.28
N VAL A 60 8.53 -47.18 -19.78
CA VAL A 60 9.96 -47.18 -20.14
C VAL A 60 10.40 -46.38 -21.38
N ALA A 61 11.46 -45.55 -21.25
CA ALA A 61 12.79 -45.79 -21.87
C ALA A 61 13.69 -44.54 -21.85
N HIS A 62 14.95 -44.79 -21.51
CA HIS A 62 16.10 -43.91 -21.63
C HIS A 62 16.25 -43.27 -23.01
N LEU A 63 16.81 -42.06 -23.05
CA LEU A 63 17.80 -41.66 -24.05
C LEU A 63 18.67 -40.53 -23.48
N ASP A 64 19.91 -40.91 -23.16
CA ASP A 64 21.07 -40.02 -23.14
C ASP A 64 21.14 -39.21 -24.43
N ASN A 65 21.53 -37.95 -24.32
CA ASN A 65 22.37 -37.33 -25.33
C ASN A 65 23.16 -36.18 -24.70
N SER A 66 24.42 -36.49 -24.45
CA SER A 66 25.50 -35.53 -24.31
C SER A 66 25.62 -34.68 -25.57
N ILE A 67 25.59 -33.36 -25.42
CA ILE A 67 26.15 -32.45 -26.42
C ILE A 67 27.14 -31.53 -25.70
N ASP A 68 28.41 -31.88 -25.89
CA ASP A 68 29.55 -31.00 -25.73
C ASP A 68 29.36 -29.77 -26.61
N SER A 69 29.36 -28.58 -26.02
CA SER A 69 29.82 -27.38 -26.73
C SER A 69 30.65 -26.51 -25.81
N LYS A 70 31.94 -26.47 -26.12
CA LYS A 70 32.93 -25.58 -25.52
C LYS A 70 32.58 -24.14 -25.89
N SER A 71 32.40 -23.30 -24.89
CA SER A 71 32.48 -21.84 -25.03
C SER A 71 33.37 -21.28 -23.92
N SER A 72 34.29 -20.41 -24.33
CA SER A 72 35.50 -19.98 -23.65
C SER A 72 35.25 -19.20 -22.36
N LYS A 73 35.80 -19.70 -21.25
CA LYS A 73 35.92 -18.98 -19.97
C LYS A 73 37.03 -17.93 -20.07
N SER A 74 36.70 -16.63 -20.03
CA SER A 74 37.68 -15.61 -19.64
C SER A 74 37.87 -15.69 -18.13
N LYS A 75 39.06 -16.09 -17.69
CA LYS A 75 39.47 -16.05 -16.29
C LYS A 75 39.97 -14.65 -15.97
N ASP A 76 39.28 -13.95 -15.08
CA ASP A 76 39.81 -12.76 -14.41
C ASP A 76 40.33 -13.20 -13.02
N PRO A 77 41.62 -13.06 -12.71
CA PRO A 77 42.23 -13.64 -11.51
C PRO A 77 42.32 -12.60 -10.39
N ASP A 78 41.20 -12.36 -9.68
CA ASP A 78 41.28 -11.67 -8.37
C ASP A 78 40.09 -12.02 -7.45
N TYR A 79 39.72 -13.30 -7.43
CA TYR A 79 38.65 -13.85 -6.59
C TYR A 79 39.25 -14.51 -5.34
N HIS A 80 39.79 -13.70 -4.42
CA HIS A 80 40.16 -14.18 -3.09
C HIS A 80 39.08 -13.83 -2.05
N GLN A 81 38.79 -14.85 -1.23
CA GLN A 81 37.76 -14.90 -0.19
C GLN A 81 37.94 -13.80 0.86
N GLU A 82 36.91 -12.99 1.05
CA GLU A 82 36.64 -12.36 2.34
C GLU A 82 35.36 -12.96 2.92
N GLN A 83 35.55 -13.92 3.84
CA GLN A 83 34.53 -14.31 4.81
C GLN A 83 34.44 -13.20 5.86
N ASP A 84 33.53 -12.25 5.66
CA ASP A 84 32.97 -11.50 6.76
C ASP A 84 31.48 -11.20 6.52
N GLY A 85 30.66 -11.55 7.50
CA GLY A 85 29.24 -11.20 7.60
C GLY A 85 28.28 -11.78 6.54
N GLY A 86 27.86 -13.04 6.69
CA GLY A 86 26.49 -13.53 6.40
C GLY A 86 25.84 -13.34 5.01
N VAL A 87 26.54 -12.80 4.01
CA VAL A 87 26.01 -12.55 2.66
C VAL A 87 26.76 -13.42 1.68
N LEU A 88 26.07 -14.40 1.07
CA LEU A 88 26.64 -15.24 0.03
C LEU A 88 27.12 -14.35 -1.13
N LEU A 89 28.28 -14.65 -1.70
CA LEU A 89 28.76 -13.96 -2.91
C LEU A 89 27.80 -14.31 -4.06
N PRO A 90 27.32 -13.31 -4.82
CA PRO A 90 26.29 -13.53 -5.84
C PRO A 90 26.84 -14.35 -7.01
N PRO A 91 26.08 -15.35 -7.51
CA PRO A 91 26.49 -16.16 -8.66
C PRO A 91 26.38 -15.39 -9.98
N ARG A 92 27.17 -15.78 -10.98
CA ARG A 92 27.22 -15.19 -12.35
C ARG A 92 26.68 -16.13 -13.45
N GLU A 93 25.88 -17.12 -13.10
CA GLU A 93 25.42 -18.14 -14.04
C GLU A 93 24.17 -17.67 -14.81
N LEU A 94 24.25 -17.70 -16.15
CA LEU A 94 23.18 -17.28 -17.08
C LEU A 94 21.93 -18.17 -17.07
N ASP A 95 22.01 -19.37 -16.48
CA ASP A 95 20.88 -20.29 -16.26
C ASP A 95 20.66 -20.56 -14.75
N GLY A 96 21.06 -19.62 -13.91
CA GLY A 96 21.03 -19.74 -12.45
C GLY A 96 19.64 -19.59 -11.82
N TYR A 97 19.60 -19.64 -10.49
CA TYR A 97 18.38 -19.38 -9.72
C TYR A 97 17.76 -18.04 -10.08
N GLY A 98 16.44 -18.04 -10.32
CA GLY A 98 15.67 -16.82 -10.53
C GLY A 98 15.80 -16.17 -11.91
N GLU A 99 16.54 -16.79 -12.83
CA GLU A 99 16.71 -16.30 -14.20
C GLU A 99 15.37 -16.15 -14.94
N MET A 100 15.26 -15.15 -15.82
CA MET A 100 14.00 -14.77 -16.47
C MET A 100 12.86 -14.54 -15.46
N GLY A 101 13.19 -14.04 -14.27
CA GLY A 101 12.24 -13.79 -13.18
C GLY A 101 11.49 -15.03 -12.67
N LYS A 102 12.01 -16.25 -12.89
CA LYS A 102 11.36 -17.49 -12.45
C LYS A 102 11.38 -17.64 -10.92
N ALA A 103 10.37 -18.34 -10.38
CA ALA A 103 10.30 -18.64 -8.95
C ALA A 103 11.44 -19.57 -8.51
N VAL A 104 12.15 -19.19 -7.45
CA VAL A 104 13.12 -20.08 -6.79
C VAL A 104 12.39 -20.90 -5.74
N LYS A 105 12.50 -22.22 -5.84
CA LYS A 105 11.94 -23.17 -4.86
C LYS A 105 13.08 -23.81 -4.08
N LEU A 106 13.09 -23.62 -2.77
CA LEU A 106 14.03 -24.28 -1.89
C LEU A 106 13.51 -25.69 -1.56
N THR A 107 14.28 -26.72 -1.89
CA THR A 107 14.00 -28.12 -1.50
C THR A 107 15.16 -28.66 -0.68
N ASN A 108 14.87 -29.52 0.29
CA ASN A 108 15.86 -30.24 1.10
C ASN A 108 16.92 -29.33 1.78
N LEU A 109 16.48 -28.25 2.43
CA LEU A 109 17.37 -27.33 3.15
C LEU A 109 17.98 -27.98 4.39
N THR A 110 19.30 -27.80 4.57
CA THR A 110 19.99 -28.14 5.81
C THR A 110 19.52 -27.24 6.96
N ASP A 111 19.72 -27.67 8.21
CA ASP A 111 19.34 -26.88 9.38
C ASP A 111 19.98 -25.48 9.39
N ASP A 112 21.22 -25.36 8.91
CA ASP A 112 21.91 -24.08 8.84
C ASP A 112 21.33 -23.17 7.75
N GLN A 113 20.96 -23.73 6.59
CA GLN A 113 20.26 -22.97 5.55
C GLN A 113 18.88 -22.49 6.04
N GLN A 114 18.15 -23.33 6.79
CA GLN A 114 16.88 -22.91 7.39
C GLN A 114 17.04 -21.76 8.39
N LYS A 115 18.14 -21.74 9.18
CA LYS A 115 18.47 -20.61 10.07
C LYS A 115 18.72 -19.34 9.26
N LEU A 116 19.45 -19.43 8.14
CA LEU A 116 19.70 -18.28 7.25
C LEU A 116 18.41 -17.73 6.64
N VAL A 117 17.51 -18.61 6.16
CA VAL A 117 16.18 -18.20 5.67
C VAL A 117 15.41 -17.43 6.76
N LYS A 118 15.33 -17.99 7.98
CA LYS A 118 14.65 -17.34 9.11
C LYS A 118 15.28 -16.00 9.47
N LEU A 119 16.60 -15.91 9.46
CA LEU A 119 17.34 -14.67 9.74
C LEU A 119 17.07 -13.60 8.67
N GLY A 120 17.08 -13.97 7.39
CA GLY A 120 16.76 -13.08 6.27
C GLY A 120 15.36 -12.48 6.39
N TRP A 121 14.36 -13.32 6.67
CA TRP A 121 12.99 -12.88 6.93
C TRP A 121 12.88 -11.97 8.15
N LYS A 122 13.59 -12.27 9.24
CA LYS A 122 13.61 -11.44 10.45
C LYS A 122 14.20 -10.05 10.18
N ASN A 123 15.29 -9.98 9.42
CA ASN A 123 16.03 -8.74 9.22
C ASN A 123 15.42 -7.86 8.13
N ASN A 124 14.90 -8.45 7.05
CA ASN A 124 14.51 -7.67 5.86
C ASN A 124 13.03 -7.79 5.48
N ALA A 125 12.27 -8.68 6.14
CA ALA A 125 10.87 -8.98 5.80
C ALA A 125 10.64 -9.51 4.37
N PHE A 126 11.66 -10.17 3.81
CA PHE A 126 11.60 -11.00 2.61
C PHE A 126 12.67 -12.11 2.73
N ASN A 127 12.63 -13.08 1.82
CA ASN A 127 13.55 -14.21 1.78
C ASN A 127 14.93 -13.82 1.23
N GLN A 128 15.75 -13.17 2.07
CA GLN A 128 17.11 -12.76 1.68
C GLN A 128 17.95 -13.96 1.20
N TYR A 129 17.80 -15.13 1.80
CA TYR A 129 18.57 -16.31 1.41
C TYR A 129 18.33 -16.67 -0.07
N ILE A 130 17.09 -16.62 -0.55
CA ILE A 130 16.81 -16.79 -1.98
C ILE A 130 17.42 -15.66 -2.80
N SER A 131 17.29 -14.40 -2.36
CA SER A 131 17.91 -13.28 -3.05
C SER A 131 19.41 -13.47 -3.23
N ASP A 132 20.10 -13.96 -2.21
CA ASP A 132 21.56 -14.12 -2.24
C ASP A 132 22.01 -15.25 -3.20
N LEU A 133 21.11 -16.18 -3.55
CA LEU A 133 21.34 -17.21 -4.58
C LEU A 133 21.07 -16.72 -6.01
N ILE A 134 20.36 -15.60 -6.18
CA ILE A 134 19.97 -15.07 -7.49
C ILE A 134 21.06 -14.10 -7.97
N SER A 135 21.46 -14.23 -9.24
CA SER A 135 22.41 -13.33 -9.88
C SER A 135 22.01 -11.85 -9.72
N LEU A 136 22.99 -10.97 -9.56
CA LEU A 136 22.77 -9.52 -9.62
C LEU A 136 22.40 -9.05 -11.03
N HIS A 137 22.72 -9.88 -12.03
CA HIS A 137 22.60 -9.62 -13.46
C HIS A 137 21.50 -10.48 -14.11
N ARG A 138 20.60 -11.09 -13.32
CA ARG A 138 19.56 -11.97 -13.85
C ARG A 138 18.70 -11.25 -14.88
N THR A 139 18.33 -11.91 -15.98
CA THR A 139 17.39 -11.31 -16.94
C THR A 139 15.94 -11.39 -16.44
N LEU A 140 15.06 -10.60 -17.06
CA LEU A 140 13.63 -10.55 -16.78
C LEU A 140 12.83 -10.76 -18.07
N PRO A 141 11.59 -11.28 -17.99
CA PRO A 141 10.68 -11.25 -19.13
C PRO A 141 10.38 -9.79 -19.51
N ASP A 142 10.14 -9.52 -20.79
CA ASP A 142 9.71 -8.19 -21.26
C ASP A 142 8.18 -8.07 -21.12
N PRO A 143 7.67 -7.35 -20.10
CA PRO A 143 6.25 -7.32 -19.74
C PRO A 143 5.42 -6.41 -20.63
N ARG A 144 6.07 -5.55 -21.44
CA ARG A 144 5.42 -4.51 -22.21
C ARG A 144 4.47 -5.11 -23.25
N ASP A 145 3.33 -4.45 -23.46
CA ASP A 145 2.44 -4.73 -24.59
C ASP A 145 3.22 -4.66 -25.92
N LYS A 146 2.78 -5.41 -26.94
CA LYS A 146 3.50 -5.53 -28.22
C LYS A 146 3.77 -4.16 -28.85
N GLU A 147 2.76 -3.29 -28.82
CA GLU A 147 2.79 -1.95 -29.37
C GLU A 147 3.85 -1.07 -28.69
N CYS A 148 4.03 -1.22 -27.36
CA CYS A 148 5.05 -0.49 -26.61
C CYS A 148 6.48 -0.81 -27.08
N LYS A 149 6.72 -2.03 -27.59
CA LYS A 149 8.04 -2.48 -28.06
C LYS A 149 8.42 -1.85 -29.40
N ASP A 150 7.41 -1.46 -30.19
CA ASP A 150 7.58 -0.87 -31.52
C ASP A 150 7.70 0.67 -31.47
N ILE A 151 7.41 1.30 -30.31
CA ILE A 151 7.51 2.76 -30.16
C ILE A 151 8.95 3.22 -30.37
N LYS A 152 9.12 4.24 -31.22
CA LYS A 152 10.37 4.97 -31.40
C LYS A 152 10.30 6.28 -30.64
N TYR A 153 11.21 6.47 -29.71
CA TYR A 153 11.34 7.72 -28.95
C TYR A 153 12.32 8.67 -29.63
N PRO A 154 12.18 10.00 -29.44
CA PRO A 154 13.18 10.97 -29.89
C PRO A 154 14.58 10.65 -29.34
N SER A 155 15.64 10.94 -30.08
CA SER A 155 17.02 10.70 -29.62
C SER A 155 17.52 11.73 -28.60
N ASN A 156 16.84 12.87 -28.50
CA ASN A 156 17.21 14.02 -27.67
C ASN A 156 16.43 14.09 -26.35
N LEU A 157 16.02 12.94 -25.79
CA LEU A 157 15.37 12.90 -24.48
C LEU A 157 16.29 13.46 -23.38
N PRO A 158 15.71 14.09 -22.33
CA PRO A 158 16.50 14.62 -21.22
C PRO A 158 17.19 13.50 -20.45
N GLN A 159 18.41 13.72 -19.99
CA GLN A 159 19.08 12.76 -19.11
C GLN A 159 18.40 12.73 -17.72
N THR A 160 18.53 11.62 -17.00
CA THR A 160 18.05 11.49 -15.62
C THR A 160 19.16 11.15 -14.63
N SER A 161 19.04 11.69 -13.42
CA SER A 161 19.74 11.20 -12.23
C SER A 161 18.81 10.24 -11.47
N VAL A 162 19.20 8.97 -11.39
CA VAL A 162 18.44 7.95 -10.65
C VAL A 162 18.82 8.02 -9.18
N ILE A 163 17.88 8.29 -8.29
CA ILE A 163 18.12 8.42 -6.85
C ILE A 163 17.56 7.18 -6.13
N ILE A 164 18.43 6.45 -5.43
CA ILE A 164 18.09 5.25 -4.67
C ILE A 164 18.45 5.49 -3.21
N CYS A 165 17.43 5.66 -2.36
CA CYS A 165 17.62 5.80 -0.93
C CYS A 165 17.58 4.43 -0.26
N PHE A 166 18.47 4.17 0.69
CA PHE A 166 18.50 2.90 1.41
C PHE A 166 18.88 3.10 2.89
N HIS A 167 18.39 2.19 3.72
CA HIS A 167 18.79 2.04 5.12
C HIS A 167 18.81 0.55 5.43
N ASN A 168 19.95 0.01 5.83
CA ASN A 168 20.10 -1.40 6.23
C ASN A 168 19.57 -2.42 5.20
N GLU A 169 19.66 -2.10 3.91
CA GLU A 169 19.18 -2.99 2.84
C GLU A 169 20.09 -4.22 2.67
N ALA A 170 19.50 -5.34 2.29
CA ALA A 170 20.26 -6.53 1.91
C ALA A 170 21.15 -6.24 0.70
N TRP A 171 22.41 -6.69 0.75
CA TRP A 171 23.39 -6.45 -0.31
C TRP A 171 22.92 -6.91 -1.69
N SER A 172 22.41 -8.15 -1.78
CA SER A 172 22.00 -8.75 -3.06
C SER A 172 20.90 -7.95 -3.75
N VAL A 173 19.94 -7.45 -2.96
CA VAL A 173 18.81 -6.69 -3.47
C VAL A 173 19.23 -5.28 -3.88
N LEU A 174 19.96 -4.56 -3.02
CA LEU A 174 20.47 -3.21 -3.33
C LEU A 174 21.32 -3.20 -4.60
N MET A 175 22.25 -4.14 -4.71
CA MET A 175 23.13 -4.21 -5.88
C MET A 175 22.40 -4.71 -7.13
N ARG A 176 21.39 -5.59 -7.01
CA ARG A 176 20.57 -5.98 -8.17
C ARG A 176 19.76 -4.81 -8.70
N THR A 177 19.28 -3.91 -7.84
CA THR A 177 18.65 -2.66 -8.28
C THR A 177 19.62 -1.80 -9.06
N VAL A 178 20.83 -1.54 -8.52
CA VAL A 178 21.86 -0.74 -9.19
C VAL A 178 22.24 -1.33 -10.56
N HIS A 179 22.52 -2.63 -10.63
CA HIS A 179 22.86 -3.30 -11.89
C HIS A 179 21.71 -3.27 -12.89
N SER A 180 20.46 -3.50 -12.46
CA SER A 180 19.31 -3.41 -13.36
C SER A 180 19.16 -2.03 -14.01
N VAL A 181 19.48 -0.95 -13.29
CA VAL A 181 19.46 0.41 -13.83
C VAL A 181 20.61 0.60 -14.81
N LEU A 182 21.83 0.20 -14.47
CA LEU A 182 23.01 0.34 -15.33
C LEU A 182 22.86 -0.43 -16.65
N GLU A 183 22.30 -1.64 -16.59
CA GLU A 183 22.22 -2.55 -17.73
C GLU A 183 21.05 -2.27 -18.66
N ARG A 184 19.93 -1.74 -18.12
CA ARG A 184 18.66 -1.59 -18.87
C ARG A 184 18.24 -0.14 -19.10
N SER A 185 19.13 0.80 -18.83
CA SER A 185 18.95 2.21 -19.17
C SER A 185 19.89 2.59 -20.31
N PRO A 186 19.42 3.26 -21.38
CA PRO A 186 20.32 3.73 -22.43
C PRO A 186 21.41 4.64 -21.87
N GLU A 187 22.67 4.37 -22.22
CA GLU A 187 23.83 5.06 -21.64
C GLU A 187 23.76 6.59 -21.78
N HIS A 188 23.25 7.09 -22.90
CA HIS A 188 23.10 8.52 -23.15
C HIS A 188 22.00 9.19 -22.32
N LEU A 189 21.06 8.43 -21.75
CA LEU A 189 19.96 8.94 -20.91
C LEU A 189 20.28 8.84 -19.41
N LEU A 190 21.08 7.86 -19.00
CA LEU A 190 21.51 7.74 -17.62
C LEU A 190 22.68 8.70 -17.33
N LYS A 191 22.39 9.80 -16.61
CA LYS A 191 23.42 10.75 -16.16
C LYS A 191 24.27 10.13 -15.06
N GLU A 192 23.59 9.64 -14.01
CA GLU A 192 24.18 9.11 -12.79
C GLU A 192 23.15 8.33 -11.95
N ILE A 193 23.67 7.50 -11.05
CA ILE A 193 22.92 6.84 -9.98
C ILE A 193 23.45 7.41 -8.66
N VAL A 194 22.57 8.05 -7.89
CA VAL A 194 22.85 8.61 -6.57
C VAL A 194 22.31 7.65 -5.52
N LEU A 195 23.20 6.88 -4.90
CA LEU A 195 22.89 6.03 -3.76
C LEU A 195 22.94 6.88 -2.49
N VAL A 196 21.83 6.96 -1.76
CA VAL A 196 21.73 7.73 -0.51
C VAL A 196 21.59 6.78 0.68
N ASP A 197 22.65 6.65 1.46
CA ASP A 197 22.66 5.90 2.73
C ASP A 197 22.05 6.75 3.84
N ASP A 198 20.82 6.43 4.26
CA ASP A 198 20.14 7.03 5.41
C ASP A 198 20.65 6.41 6.73
N PHE A 199 21.94 6.54 6.98
CA PHE A 199 22.59 6.16 8.23
C PHE A 199 22.43 4.67 8.59
N SER A 200 22.76 3.78 7.65
CA SER A 200 22.80 2.33 7.88
C SER A 200 23.85 1.96 8.94
N ASP A 201 23.65 0.87 9.68
CA ASP A 201 24.60 0.34 10.67
C ASP A 201 25.23 -1.00 10.25
N GLN A 202 24.69 -1.66 9.22
CA GLN A 202 25.20 -2.92 8.70
C GLN A 202 26.60 -2.78 8.08
N SER A 203 27.54 -3.66 8.44
CA SER A 203 28.95 -3.60 8.02
C SER A 203 29.13 -3.70 6.50
N HIS A 204 28.30 -4.51 5.82
CA HIS A 204 28.36 -4.66 4.36
C HIS A 204 28.02 -3.38 3.59
N LEU A 205 27.36 -2.41 4.22
CA LEU A 205 26.99 -1.12 3.63
C LEU A 205 28.03 -0.01 3.90
N LYS A 206 29.15 -0.34 4.55
CA LYS A 206 30.25 0.58 4.86
C LYS A 206 31.36 0.49 3.81
N GLN A 207 32.58 0.17 4.21
CA GLN A 207 33.75 0.14 3.33
C GLN A 207 33.55 -0.80 2.13
N ARG A 208 32.91 -1.95 2.34
CA ARG A 208 32.64 -2.93 1.27
C ARG A 208 31.81 -2.33 0.14
N LEU A 209 30.77 -1.55 0.47
CA LEU A 209 29.94 -0.87 -0.52
C LEU A 209 30.75 0.16 -1.30
N GLU A 210 31.50 1.02 -0.61
CA GLU A 210 32.37 2.03 -1.23
C GLU A 210 33.38 1.42 -2.21
N ASN A 211 34.02 0.32 -1.80
CA ASN A 211 35.00 -0.39 -2.64
C ASN A 211 34.35 -1.03 -3.87
N TYR A 212 33.09 -1.47 -3.76
CA TYR A 212 32.37 -2.10 -4.86
C TYR A 212 31.88 -1.06 -5.88
N ILE A 213 31.23 0.01 -5.41
CA ILE A 213 30.65 1.03 -6.29
C ILE A 213 31.71 1.90 -6.97
N SER A 214 32.91 2.05 -6.40
CA SER A 214 34.01 2.81 -7.02
C SER A 214 34.46 2.23 -8.36
N ARG A 215 34.11 0.96 -8.62
CA ARG A 215 34.37 0.25 -9.88
C ARG A 215 33.21 0.35 -10.88
N LEU A 216 32.06 0.87 -10.46
CA LEU A 216 30.87 1.00 -11.30
C LEU A 216 30.84 2.38 -11.95
N PRO A 217 30.55 2.47 -13.26
CA PRO A 217 30.44 3.75 -13.92
C PRO A 217 29.19 4.49 -13.43
N LYS A 218 29.27 5.82 -13.32
CA LYS A 218 28.12 6.70 -13.05
C LYS A 218 27.42 6.45 -11.70
N VAL A 219 28.01 5.70 -10.78
CA VAL A 219 27.44 5.48 -9.43
C VAL A 219 28.17 6.36 -8.42
N GLN A 220 27.42 7.13 -7.65
CA GLN A 220 27.94 7.90 -6.51
C GLN A 220 27.20 7.54 -5.23
N LEU A 221 27.89 7.66 -4.10
CA LEU A 221 27.34 7.41 -2.77
C LEU A 221 27.34 8.68 -1.93
N VAL A 222 26.19 8.95 -1.33
CA VAL A 222 25.96 10.04 -0.39
C VAL A 222 25.56 9.42 0.95
N ARG A 223 26.21 9.83 2.04
CA ARG A 223 25.88 9.34 3.39
C ARG A 223 25.25 10.44 4.22
N ALA A 224 24.09 10.16 4.80
CA ALA A 224 23.48 11.03 5.79
C ALA A 224 24.27 10.98 7.12
N GLN A 225 24.41 12.12 7.80
CA GLN A 225 25.14 12.21 9.07
C GLN A 225 24.38 11.61 10.26
N LYS A 226 23.06 11.48 10.13
CA LYS A 226 22.15 10.86 11.09
C LYS A 226 20.99 10.23 10.33
N ARG A 227 20.20 9.38 11.00
CA ARG A 227 18.99 8.79 10.42
C ARG A 227 17.89 9.85 10.29
N GLU A 228 17.70 10.33 9.07
CA GLU A 228 16.74 11.37 8.68
C GLU A 228 15.42 10.79 8.16
N GLY A 229 15.47 9.56 7.62
CA GLY A 229 14.35 8.88 7.01
C GLY A 229 14.17 9.18 5.51
N LEU A 230 13.26 8.44 4.87
CA LEU A 230 13.12 8.38 3.40
C LEU A 230 12.96 9.76 2.78
N ILE A 231 12.08 10.60 3.33
CA ILE A 231 11.71 11.88 2.72
C ILE A 231 12.92 12.81 2.62
N ARG A 232 13.67 12.95 3.72
CA ARG A 232 14.86 13.79 3.77
C ARG A 232 16.05 13.17 3.06
N ALA A 233 16.16 11.84 3.04
CA ALA A 233 17.15 11.15 2.20
C ALA A 233 16.90 11.43 0.70
N ARG A 234 15.65 11.45 0.25
CA ARG A 234 15.30 11.83 -1.13
C ARG A 234 15.65 13.28 -1.46
N LEU A 235 15.46 14.21 -0.51
CA LEU A 235 15.88 15.61 -0.65
C LEU A 235 17.41 15.74 -0.71
N LEU A 236 18.14 14.98 0.12
CA LEU A 236 19.60 14.93 0.07
C LEU A 236 20.08 14.43 -1.30
N GLY A 237 19.49 13.35 -1.82
CA GLY A 237 19.77 12.87 -3.18
C GLY A 237 19.47 13.91 -4.26
N ALA A 238 18.33 14.60 -4.18
CA ALA A 238 17.95 15.66 -5.12
C ALA A 238 18.94 16.83 -5.12
N SER A 239 19.48 17.16 -3.94
CA SER A 239 20.39 18.30 -3.77
C SER A 239 21.73 18.11 -4.48
N VAL A 240 22.20 16.87 -4.62
CA VAL A 240 23.46 16.54 -5.30
C VAL A 240 23.28 16.07 -6.74
N ALA A 241 22.07 15.66 -7.12
CA ALA A 241 21.75 15.21 -8.47
C ALA A 241 21.95 16.32 -9.50
N SER A 242 22.62 16.01 -10.61
CA SER A 242 22.99 16.94 -11.67
C SER A 242 22.15 16.83 -12.94
N GLY A 243 21.35 15.77 -13.08
CA GLY A 243 20.46 15.53 -14.21
C GLY A 243 19.24 16.49 -14.23
N PRO A 244 18.72 16.83 -15.42
CA PRO A 244 17.52 17.66 -15.53
C PRO A 244 16.25 16.95 -15.08
N VAL A 245 16.22 15.61 -15.16
CA VAL A 245 15.15 14.77 -14.59
C VAL A 245 15.67 14.02 -13.37
N LEU A 246 14.84 13.89 -12.35
CA LEU A 246 15.08 13.04 -11.19
C LEU A 246 14.20 11.79 -11.33
N THR A 247 14.80 10.60 -11.25
CA THR A 247 14.07 9.33 -11.22
C THR A 247 14.30 8.64 -9.89
N TYR A 248 13.27 8.54 -9.06
CA TYR A 248 13.35 7.85 -7.77
C TYR A 248 13.03 6.38 -7.94
N LEU A 249 13.83 5.52 -7.29
CA LEU A 249 13.58 4.10 -7.13
C LEU A 249 13.83 3.71 -5.66
N ASP A 250 13.07 2.73 -5.17
CA ASP A 250 13.39 2.09 -3.90
C ASP A 250 14.59 1.13 -4.07
N SER A 251 15.28 0.81 -2.98
CA SER A 251 16.49 -0.01 -2.97
C SER A 251 16.27 -1.51 -3.22
N HIS A 252 15.06 -1.89 -3.60
CA HIS A 252 14.63 -3.27 -3.82
C HIS A 252 13.72 -3.38 -5.04
N CYS A 253 14.22 -2.83 -6.12
CA CYS A 253 13.59 -2.80 -7.43
C CYS A 253 14.41 -3.55 -8.48
N GLU A 254 13.76 -3.96 -9.57
CA GLU A 254 14.43 -4.44 -10.78
C GLU A 254 13.75 -3.83 -12.01
N CYS A 255 14.47 -3.00 -12.75
CA CYS A 255 13.99 -2.38 -13.97
C CYS A 255 13.88 -3.40 -15.11
N THR A 256 12.90 -3.28 -16.02
CA THR A 256 12.83 -4.11 -17.23
C THR A 256 13.41 -3.39 -18.43
N ASP A 257 13.60 -4.11 -19.56
CA ASP A 257 14.04 -3.48 -20.80
C ASP A 257 13.03 -2.42 -21.27
N GLY A 258 13.55 -1.25 -21.68
CA GLY A 258 12.76 -0.13 -22.17
C GLY A 258 11.90 0.58 -21.10
N TRP A 259 12.25 0.44 -19.82
CA TRP A 259 11.52 1.09 -18.73
C TRP A 259 11.69 2.61 -18.72
N LEU A 260 12.81 3.15 -19.19
CA LEU A 260 13.19 4.54 -18.90
C LEU A 260 12.67 5.53 -19.95
N GLU A 261 12.81 5.19 -21.22
CA GLU A 261 12.46 6.04 -22.36
C GLU A 261 10.99 6.51 -22.35
N PRO A 262 9.99 5.65 -22.05
CA PRO A 262 8.59 6.09 -21.96
C PRO A 262 8.37 7.16 -20.88
N LEU A 263 9.07 7.07 -19.74
CA LEU A 263 8.98 8.03 -18.64
C LEU A 263 9.58 9.38 -19.07
N LEU A 264 10.81 9.36 -19.59
CA LEU A 264 11.51 10.57 -20.00
C LEU A 264 10.84 11.25 -21.20
N HIS A 265 10.28 10.49 -22.12
CA HIS A 265 9.52 11.03 -23.24
C HIS A 265 8.30 11.81 -22.76
N ARG A 266 7.61 11.35 -21.72
CA ARG A 266 6.42 12.05 -21.23
C ARG A 266 6.75 13.36 -20.52
N ILE A 267 7.89 13.43 -19.83
CA ILE A 267 8.42 14.67 -19.24
C ILE A 267 8.96 15.60 -20.34
N TYR A 268 9.58 15.05 -21.39
CA TYR A 268 10.04 15.83 -22.54
C TYR A 268 8.88 16.55 -23.25
N GLN A 269 7.71 15.92 -23.33
CA GLN A 269 6.51 16.53 -23.91
C GLN A 269 5.96 17.68 -23.06
N ASP A 270 5.95 17.52 -21.74
CA ASP A 270 5.57 18.56 -20.80
C ASP A 270 6.34 18.38 -19.48
N PRO A 271 7.26 19.30 -19.13
CA PRO A 271 8.07 19.23 -17.92
C PRO A 271 7.27 19.25 -16.61
N SER A 272 5.98 19.63 -16.66
CA SER A 272 5.09 19.59 -15.50
C SER A 272 4.46 18.21 -15.25
N ASN A 273 4.76 17.22 -16.08
CA ASN A 273 4.33 15.85 -15.87
C ASN A 273 5.19 15.15 -14.81
N VAL A 274 4.53 14.52 -13.85
CA VAL A 274 5.12 13.56 -12.92
C VAL A 274 4.66 12.19 -13.33
N VAL A 275 5.59 11.27 -13.56
CA VAL A 275 5.28 10.00 -14.23
C VAL A 275 5.78 8.81 -13.44
N CYS A 276 4.93 7.80 -13.30
CA CYS A 276 5.21 6.56 -12.60
C CYS A 276 5.28 5.39 -13.61
N PRO A 277 6.22 4.44 -13.43
CA PRO A 277 6.13 3.16 -14.12
C PRO A 277 4.96 2.34 -13.57
N VAL A 278 4.57 1.30 -14.29
CA VAL A 278 3.83 0.18 -13.73
C VAL A 278 4.75 -0.51 -12.72
N ILE A 279 4.27 -0.64 -11.49
CA ILE A 279 5.02 -1.29 -10.41
C ILE A 279 4.60 -2.77 -10.38
N ASP A 280 5.46 -3.61 -10.96
CA ASP A 280 5.28 -5.06 -10.95
C ASP A 280 5.68 -5.66 -9.59
N VAL A 281 5.20 -6.87 -9.29
CA VAL A 281 5.44 -7.51 -7.99
C VAL A 281 6.59 -8.50 -8.10
N ILE A 282 7.66 -8.27 -7.35
CA ILE A 282 8.66 -9.31 -7.06
C ILE A 282 8.23 -10.00 -5.77
N SER A 283 8.00 -11.32 -5.83
CA SER A 283 7.60 -12.12 -4.67
C SER A 283 8.63 -12.00 -3.54
N ASP A 284 8.17 -11.60 -2.35
CA ASP A 284 8.99 -11.52 -1.13
C ASP A 284 9.49 -12.90 -0.66
N ASP A 285 8.83 -13.98 -1.08
CA ASP A 285 9.19 -15.35 -0.73
C ASP A 285 10.06 -16.03 -1.79
N THR A 286 9.65 -16.00 -3.06
CA THR A 286 10.27 -16.81 -4.14
C THR A 286 11.09 -16.00 -5.15
N PHE A 287 11.05 -14.67 -5.06
CA PHE A 287 11.66 -13.74 -6.02
C PHE A 287 11.17 -13.89 -7.47
N GLN A 288 10.02 -14.56 -7.67
CA GLN A 288 9.32 -14.58 -8.94
C GLN A 288 8.88 -13.16 -9.32
N TYR A 289 9.11 -12.79 -10.58
CA TYR A 289 8.65 -11.53 -11.16
C TYR A 289 7.24 -11.70 -11.72
N HIS A 290 6.25 -11.04 -11.10
CA HIS A 290 4.86 -11.06 -11.51
C HIS A 290 4.49 -9.74 -12.17
N TYR A 291 4.05 -9.82 -13.42
CA TYR A 291 3.61 -8.69 -14.21
C TYR A 291 2.23 -8.95 -14.82
N ARG A 292 1.60 -7.88 -15.28
CA ARG A 292 0.33 -7.92 -16.03
C ARG A 292 0.43 -6.98 -17.22
N ASP A 293 -0.33 -7.28 -18.25
CA ASP A 293 -0.47 -6.36 -19.39
C ASP A 293 -1.28 -5.11 -19.03
N SER A 294 -1.27 -4.13 -19.94
CA SER A 294 -1.93 -2.83 -19.76
C SER A 294 -3.44 -2.88 -19.47
N ARG A 295 -4.13 -4.01 -19.69
CA ARG A 295 -5.57 -4.16 -19.40
C ARG A 295 -5.84 -4.31 -17.90
N GLY A 296 -4.88 -4.86 -17.16
CA GLY A 296 -4.95 -5.06 -15.71
C GLY A 296 -4.40 -3.89 -14.89
N LEU A 297 -4.20 -2.73 -15.52
CA LEU A 297 -3.62 -1.54 -14.91
C LEU A 297 -4.51 -0.97 -13.81
N ASN A 298 -3.88 -0.53 -12.73
CA ASN A 298 -4.52 0.22 -11.65
C ASN A 298 -3.94 1.63 -11.55
N VAL A 299 -4.76 2.57 -11.08
CA VAL A 299 -4.36 3.93 -10.69
C VAL A 299 -4.34 4.06 -9.17
N GLY A 300 -3.60 5.05 -8.68
CA GLY A 300 -3.53 5.37 -7.27
C GLY A 300 -4.74 6.17 -6.79
N GLY A 301 -5.30 5.79 -5.65
CA GLY A 301 -6.27 6.57 -4.90
C GLY A 301 -5.83 6.81 -3.46
N PHE A 302 -6.78 7.24 -2.63
CA PHE A 302 -6.61 7.30 -1.19
C PHE A 302 -7.96 7.23 -0.49
N ASP A 303 -7.98 6.79 0.77
CA ASP A 303 -9.16 6.86 1.63
C ASP A 303 -9.11 8.09 2.56
N TRP A 304 -10.19 8.34 3.30
CA TRP A 304 -10.21 9.46 4.26
C TRP A 304 -9.38 9.22 5.53
N ASN A 305 -8.70 8.08 5.68
CA ASN A 305 -7.59 7.90 6.64
C ASN A 305 -6.25 8.43 6.07
N LEU A 306 -6.27 8.99 4.85
CA LEU A 306 -5.11 9.42 4.09
C LEU A 306 -4.13 8.26 3.83
N GLN A 307 -4.68 7.07 3.60
CA GLN A 307 -3.93 5.89 3.19
C GLN A 307 -4.06 5.68 1.69
N PHE A 308 -2.94 5.38 1.05
CA PHE A 308 -2.89 5.03 -0.36
C PHE A 308 -3.55 3.66 -0.61
N ASN A 309 -4.28 3.55 -1.72
CA ASN A 309 -4.86 2.31 -2.21
C ASN A 309 -4.82 2.28 -3.76
N TRP A 310 -4.97 1.10 -4.33
CA TRP A 310 -5.02 0.89 -5.78
C TRP A 310 -6.46 0.72 -6.23
N HIS A 311 -6.84 1.40 -7.32
CA HIS A 311 -8.14 1.28 -7.95
C HIS A 311 -8.01 0.87 -9.42
N PRO A 312 -9.00 0.14 -9.97
CA PRO A 312 -9.07 -0.03 -11.42
C PRO A 312 -9.15 1.34 -12.11
N VAL A 313 -8.68 1.42 -13.36
CA VAL A 313 -8.80 2.66 -14.14
C VAL A 313 -10.28 3.07 -14.28
N PRO A 314 -10.66 4.29 -13.88
CA PRO A 314 -12.03 4.76 -14.02
C PRO A 314 -12.53 4.75 -15.45
N GLU A 315 -13.83 4.46 -15.64
CA GLU A 315 -14.45 4.41 -16.97
C GLU A 315 -14.32 5.73 -17.75
N ARG A 316 -14.34 6.86 -17.04
CA ARG A 316 -14.07 8.19 -17.60
C ARG A 316 -12.70 8.28 -18.27
N GLU A 317 -11.67 7.71 -17.66
CA GLU A 317 -10.32 7.67 -18.22
C GLU A 317 -10.19 6.61 -19.31
N ASN A 318 -10.85 5.45 -19.18
CA ASN A 318 -10.91 4.45 -20.25
C ASN A 318 -11.53 5.00 -21.53
N LYS A 319 -12.59 5.81 -21.44
CA LYS A 319 -13.21 6.46 -22.60
C LYS A 319 -12.34 7.52 -23.28
N LYS A 320 -11.46 8.20 -22.52
CA LYS A 320 -10.51 9.17 -23.08
C LYS A 320 -9.35 8.50 -23.81
N ARG A 321 -8.94 7.32 -23.34
CA ARG A 321 -7.82 6.57 -23.91
C ARG A 321 -8.28 5.70 -25.06
N LYS A 322 -7.65 5.85 -26.23
CA LYS A 322 -7.93 4.97 -27.39
C LYS A 322 -7.48 3.52 -27.15
N HIS A 323 -6.39 3.35 -26.39
CA HIS A 323 -5.79 2.05 -26.10
C HIS A 323 -5.30 2.00 -24.64
N THR A 324 -5.27 0.81 -24.05
CA THR A 324 -4.90 0.58 -22.65
C THR A 324 -3.43 0.85 -22.34
N TRP A 325 -2.55 0.69 -23.34
CA TRP A 325 -1.11 0.92 -23.25
C TRP A 325 -0.70 2.41 -23.31
N LEU A 326 -1.66 3.32 -23.50
CA LEU A 326 -1.40 4.77 -23.43
C LEU A 326 -1.35 5.26 -21.97
N PRO A 327 -0.58 6.33 -21.68
CA PRO A 327 -0.53 6.97 -20.36
C PRO A 327 -1.91 7.22 -19.77
N VAL A 328 -2.04 7.05 -18.45
CA VAL A 328 -3.28 7.27 -17.73
C VAL A 328 -3.07 8.24 -16.58
N ALA A 329 -3.97 9.22 -16.45
CA ALA A 329 -3.98 10.12 -15.30
C ALA A 329 -4.31 9.34 -14.03
N SER A 330 -3.50 9.54 -12.98
CA SER A 330 -3.67 8.89 -11.69
C SER A 330 -3.92 9.94 -10.61
N PRO A 331 -4.99 9.83 -9.80
CA PRO A 331 -5.22 10.77 -8.69
C PRO A 331 -4.02 10.89 -7.76
N THR A 332 -3.47 9.74 -7.37
CA THR A 332 -2.30 9.66 -6.49
C THR A 332 -1.25 8.71 -7.05
N MET A 333 -0.07 8.68 -6.43
CA MET A 333 0.97 7.68 -6.69
C MET A 333 1.33 6.91 -5.41
N ALA A 334 1.87 5.71 -5.58
CA ALA A 334 2.47 4.96 -4.48
C ALA A 334 3.67 5.73 -3.88
N GLY A 335 4.39 6.47 -4.72
CA GLY A 335 5.48 7.37 -4.32
C GLY A 335 6.86 6.74 -4.21
N GLY A 336 6.98 5.41 -4.23
CA GLY A 336 8.27 4.69 -4.29
C GLY A 336 9.07 5.00 -5.55
N LEU A 337 8.40 4.88 -6.69
CA LEU A 337 8.99 4.93 -8.02
C LEU A 337 8.31 5.99 -8.89
N PHE A 338 9.05 7.00 -9.33
CA PHE A 338 8.54 8.04 -10.24
C PHE A 338 9.68 8.83 -10.88
N SER A 339 9.39 9.54 -11.98
CA SER A 339 10.28 10.52 -12.59
C SER A 339 9.62 11.90 -12.62
N ILE A 340 10.42 12.95 -12.43
CA ILE A 340 9.98 14.35 -12.39
C ILE A 340 11.07 15.28 -12.93
N ASP A 341 10.70 16.33 -13.67
CA ASP A 341 11.63 17.40 -14.01
C ASP A 341 12.15 18.09 -12.73
N LYS A 342 13.47 18.25 -12.61
CA LYS A 342 14.10 18.79 -11.40
C LYS A 342 13.61 20.21 -11.09
N LYS A 343 13.46 21.07 -12.09
CA LYS A 343 13.01 22.45 -11.89
C LYS A 343 11.53 22.48 -11.51
N PHE A 344 10.72 21.58 -12.05
CA PHE A 344 9.34 21.44 -11.63
C PHE A 344 9.24 20.96 -10.19
N PHE A 345 10.05 19.98 -9.78
CA PHE A 345 10.11 19.53 -8.39
C PHE A 345 10.50 20.66 -7.42
N GLU A 346 11.49 21.48 -7.79
CA GLU A 346 11.89 22.67 -7.04
C GLU A 346 10.79 23.74 -7.00
N LYS A 347 10.10 23.97 -8.12
CA LYS A 347 8.95 24.89 -8.21
C LYS A 347 7.82 24.48 -7.26
N LEU A 348 7.56 23.18 -7.12
CA LEU A 348 6.57 22.63 -6.18
C LEU A 348 7.04 22.70 -4.70
N GLY A 349 8.23 23.25 -4.43
CA GLY A 349 8.83 23.31 -3.10
C GLY A 349 9.34 21.96 -2.62
N THR A 350 9.64 21.04 -3.53
CA THR A 350 10.08 19.66 -3.26
C THR A 350 9.12 18.93 -2.33
N TYR A 351 9.60 18.02 -1.46
CA TYR A 351 8.80 17.51 -0.34
C TYR A 351 8.73 18.53 0.81
N ASP A 352 7.69 18.42 1.64
CA ASP A 352 7.68 19.11 2.94
C ASP A 352 8.79 18.54 3.84
N SER A 353 9.85 19.31 4.06
CA SER A 353 10.99 18.95 4.93
C SER A 353 10.58 18.78 6.40
N GLY A 354 9.42 19.31 6.77
CA GLY A 354 8.79 19.10 8.06
C GLY A 354 8.18 17.71 8.22
N PHE A 355 8.00 16.91 7.16
CA PHE A 355 7.60 15.52 7.31
C PHE A 355 8.72 14.71 7.97
N ASP A 356 8.33 13.79 8.85
CA ASP A 356 9.26 12.93 9.56
C ASP A 356 9.23 11.51 8.98
N ILE A 357 10.40 10.90 8.89
CA ILE A 357 10.70 9.54 8.38
C ILE A 357 10.02 9.15 7.06
N TRP A 358 8.73 8.80 7.10
CA TRP A 358 7.98 8.23 5.98
C TRP A 358 6.47 8.39 6.19
N GLY A 359 5.73 8.48 5.09
CA GLY A 359 4.28 8.41 5.01
C GLY A 359 3.63 9.78 4.77
N GLY A 360 2.66 9.78 3.86
CA GLY A 360 1.92 10.96 3.42
C GLY A 360 2.61 11.76 2.32
N GLU A 361 3.92 11.60 2.11
CA GLU A 361 4.68 12.36 1.10
C GLU A 361 4.23 12.07 -0.33
N ASN A 362 3.78 10.83 -0.57
CA ASN A 362 3.27 10.40 -1.87
C ASN A 362 1.95 11.12 -2.21
N LEU A 363 1.04 11.23 -1.24
CA LEU A 363 -0.21 11.98 -1.38
C LEU A 363 0.07 13.49 -1.48
N GLU A 364 0.99 14.01 -0.68
CA GLU A 364 1.34 15.43 -0.67
C GLU A 364 1.87 15.90 -2.02
N LEU A 365 2.81 15.15 -2.60
CA LEU A 365 3.34 15.46 -3.93
C LEU A 365 2.29 15.24 -5.03
N SER A 366 1.38 14.27 -4.88
CA SER A 366 0.25 14.09 -5.81
C SER A 366 -0.66 15.31 -5.83
N PHE A 367 -1.04 15.83 -4.66
CA PHE A 367 -1.88 17.02 -4.53
C PHE A 367 -1.17 18.27 -5.06
N LYS A 368 0.10 18.47 -4.72
CA LYS A 368 0.93 19.54 -5.29
C LYS A 368 0.93 19.51 -6.81
N THR A 369 1.20 18.33 -7.39
CA THR A 369 1.30 18.16 -8.84
C THR A 369 0.00 18.59 -9.51
N TRP A 370 -1.13 17.98 -9.11
CA TRP A 370 -2.42 18.28 -9.72
C TRP A 370 -2.91 19.69 -9.46
N MET A 371 -2.85 20.15 -8.20
CA MET A 371 -3.45 21.42 -7.81
C MET A 371 -2.59 22.61 -8.25
N CYS A 372 -1.29 22.44 -8.48
CA CYS A 372 -0.38 23.52 -8.84
C CYS A 372 0.08 23.49 -10.32
N GLY A 373 -0.71 22.83 -11.19
CA GLY A 373 -0.62 22.97 -12.64
C GLY A 373 0.26 21.95 -13.37
N GLY A 374 0.51 20.78 -12.76
CA GLY A 374 1.09 19.62 -13.44
C GLY A 374 0.07 18.49 -13.61
N THR A 375 0.55 17.35 -14.09
CA THR A 375 -0.26 16.11 -14.19
C THR A 375 0.51 14.94 -13.60
N LEU A 376 -0.20 13.99 -13.00
CA LEU A 376 0.36 12.76 -12.47
C LEU A 376 -0.13 11.58 -13.29
N GLU A 377 0.79 10.80 -13.86
CA GLU A 377 0.44 9.75 -14.80
C GLU A 377 1.15 8.43 -14.51
N ILE A 378 0.48 7.32 -14.80
CA ILE A 378 1.11 6.00 -14.88
C ILE A 378 1.35 5.68 -16.36
N ILE A 379 2.56 5.22 -16.68
CA ILE A 379 3.00 4.95 -18.05
C ILE A 379 3.03 3.43 -18.28
N PRO A 380 2.03 2.85 -18.97
CA PRO A 380 1.91 1.39 -19.10
C PRO A 380 3.09 0.73 -19.84
N CYS A 381 3.76 1.45 -20.73
CA CYS A 381 4.93 0.94 -21.44
C CYS A 381 6.21 0.87 -20.60
N SER A 382 6.20 1.38 -19.36
CA SER A 382 7.33 1.39 -18.44
C SER A 382 7.03 0.48 -17.26
N HIS A 383 7.89 -0.52 -17.02
CA HIS A 383 7.71 -1.49 -15.95
C HIS A 383 8.94 -1.55 -15.04
N VAL A 384 8.69 -1.58 -13.74
CA VAL A 384 9.73 -1.80 -12.73
C VAL A 384 9.18 -2.73 -11.65
N GLY A 385 9.86 -3.83 -11.41
CA GLY A 385 9.50 -4.75 -10.32
C GLY A 385 9.90 -4.17 -8.97
N HIS A 386 9.09 -4.44 -7.96
CA HIS A 386 9.32 -4.01 -6.58
C HIS A 386 9.01 -5.16 -5.60
N ILE A 387 9.85 -5.35 -4.58
CA ILE A 387 9.61 -6.33 -3.52
C ILE A 387 8.60 -5.78 -2.51
N PHE A 388 7.35 -6.24 -2.58
CA PHE A 388 6.30 -5.84 -1.62
C PHE A 388 6.42 -6.62 -0.30
N ARG A 389 6.74 -5.91 0.79
CA ARG A 389 6.89 -6.49 2.13
C ARG A 389 5.57 -6.43 2.90
N LYS A 390 5.30 -7.47 3.70
CA LYS A 390 4.11 -7.49 4.60
C LYS A 390 4.28 -6.65 5.86
N ARG A 391 5.52 -6.32 6.23
CA ARG A 391 5.87 -5.48 7.39
C ARG A 391 7.08 -4.62 7.10
N SER A 392 7.18 -3.47 7.74
CA SER A 392 8.40 -2.66 7.72
C SER A 392 9.48 -3.33 8.59
N PRO A 393 10.71 -3.54 8.09
CA PRO A 393 11.80 -4.09 8.89
C PRO A 393 12.51 -3.03 9.75
N TYR A 394 12.17 -1.75 9.60
CA TYR A 394 12.90 -0.66 10.22
C TYR A 394 12.39 -0.31 11.62
N LYS A 395 13.30 0.08 12.51
CA LYS A 395 12.95 0.56 13.83
C LYS A 395 12.41 1.99 13.74
N TRP A 396 11.24 2.22 14.33
CA TRP A 396 10.64 3.55 14.45
C TRP A 396 11.07 4.19 15.77
N ARG A 397 11.15 5.53 15.80
CA ARG A 397 11.39 6.26 17.05
C ARG A 397 10.18 6.03 17.97
N THR A 398 10.43 5.71 19.24
CA THR A 398 9.37 5.47 20.23
C THR A 398 8.69 6.78 20.63
N GLY A 399 7.37 6.76 20.82
CA GLY A 399 6.61 7.87 21.40
C GLY A 399 6.04 8.91 20.43
N VAL A 400 6.27 8.81 19.12
CA VAL A 400 5.68 9.72 18.12
C VAL A 400 4.94 8.93 17.04
N ASN A 401 3.65 9.25 16.84
CA ASN A 401 2.91 8.75 15.69
C ASN A 401 3.25 9.59 14.45
N VAL A 402 4.37 9.22 13.81
CA VAL A 402 4.92 9.91 12.63
C VAL A 402 3.91 10.04 11.50
N LEU A 403 3.15 8.97 11.23
CA LEU A 403 2.12 8.96 10.18
C LEU A 403 1.00 9.95 10.47
N LYS A 404 0.49 9.98 11.72
CA LYS A 404 -0.52 10.97 12.14
C LYS A 404 0.01 12.39 11.93
N ARG A 405 1.24 12.66 12.39
CA ARG A 405 1.85 13.98 12.27
C ARG A 405 1.96 14.46 10.82
N ASN A 406 2.52 13.64 9.93
CA ASN A 406 2.67 14.00 8.51
C ASN A 406 1.31 14.19 7.82
N SER A 407 0.34 13.32 8.14
CA SER A 407 -1.01 13.38 7.59
C SER A 407 -1.75 14.65 8.00
N ILE A 408 -1.56 15.12 9.25
CA ILE A 408 -2.13 16.41 9.70
C ILE A 408 -1.49 17.58 8.96
N ARG A 409 -0.15 17.59 8.79
CA ARG A 409 0.53 18.64 8.00
C ARG A 409 -0.02 18.70 6.58
N LEU A 410 -0.16 17.54 5.93
CA LEU A 410 -0.77 17.42 4.61
C LEU A 410 -2.22 17.96 4.63
N ALA A 411 -3.03 17.53 5.60
CA ALA A 411 -4.43 17.89 5.69
C ALA A 411 -4.63 19.40 5.82
N GLU A 412 -3.88 20.02 6.72
CA GLU A 412 -3.90 21.45 6.99
C GLU A 412 -3.48 22.32 5.80
N VAL A 413 -2.59 21.80 4.93
CA VAL A 413 -2.09 22.57 3.79
C VAL A 413 -2.94 22.33 2.54
N TRP A 414 -3.45 21.11 2.32
CA TRP A 414 -3.96 20.69 1.01
C TRP A 414 -5.43 20.32 0.96
N LEU A 415 -6.09 19.96 2.08
CA LEU A 415 -7.46 19.41 2.05
C LEU A 415 -8.57 20.45 2.25
N ASP A 416 -8.23 21.71 2.51
CA ASP A 416 -9.22 22.78 2.74
C ASP A 416 -10.30 22.36 3.77
N GLU A 417 -11.58 22.62 3.49
CA GLU A 417 -12.70 22.23 4.36
C GLU A 417 -12.94 20.71 4.47
N TYR A 418 -12.24 19.89 3.66
CA TYR A 418 -12.33 18.44 3.67
C TYR A 418 -11.41 17.79 4.70
N ALA A 419 -10.47 18.55 5.29
CA ALA A 419 -9.60 18.08 6.37
C ALA A 419 -10.40 17.52 7.57
N LYS A 420 -11.63 18.04 7.78
CA LYS A 420 -12.56 17.56 8.81
C LYS A 420 -12.83 16.05 8.74
N TYR A 421 -12.83 15.44 7.55
CA TYR A 421 -13.09 14.00 7.41
C TYR A 421 -11.93 13.18 7.97
N TYR A 422 -10.70 13.63 7.77
CA TYR A 422 -9.55 13.01 8.43
C TYR A 422 -9.64 13.19 9.96
N TYR A 423 -9.95 14.40 10.42
CA TYR A 423 -10.03 14.72 11.86
C TYR A 423 -11.10 13.90 12.59
N GLN A 424 -12.24 13.61 11.95
CA GLN A 424 -13.28 12.74 12.51
C GLN A 424 -12.77 11.32 12.82
N ARG A 425 -11.71 10.85 12.14
CA ARG A 425 -11.16 9.50 12.33
C ARG A 425 -10.04 9.44 13.37
N ILE A 426 -9.25 10.51 13.49
CA ILE A 426 -8.13 10.59 14.44
C ILE A 426 -8.46 11.33 15.75
N GLY A 427 -9.64 11.95 15.82
CA GLY A 427 -10.06 12.82 16.92
C GLY A 427 -9.75 14.30 16.66
N THR A 428 -10.33 15.19 17.47
CA THR A 428 -10.18 16.65 17.36
C THR A 428 -8.85 17.18 17.91
N ASP A 429 -8.15 16.40 18.73
CA ASP A 429 -6.81 16.74 19.19
C ASP A 429 -5.77 16.39 18.11
N LEU A 430 -5.32 17.44 17.42
CA LEU A 430 -4.32 17.36 16.35
C LEU A 430 -2.89 17.21 16.91
N GLY A 431 -2.65 17.53 18.18
CA GLY A 431 -1.31 17.56 18.77
C GLY A 431 -0.37 18.55 18.05
N ASP A 432 0.94 18.39 18.28
CA ASP A 432 1.98 19.18 17.62
C ASP A 432 2.36 18.57 16.27
N TYR A 433 2.07 19.30 15.20
CA TYR A 433 2.46 18.96 13.83
C TYR A 433 3.51 19.92 13.24
N GLY A 434 4.04 20.86 14.04
CA GLY A 434 5.03 21.85 13.65
C GLY A 434 4.51 22.95 12.71
N ASP A 435 5.37 23.91 12.39
CA ASP A 435 5.03 25.03 11.50
C ASP A 435 4.83 24.58 10.04
N ILE A 436 3.79 25.13 9.41
CA ILE A 436 3.38 24.89 8.02
C ILE A 436 3.19 26.20 7.24
N THR A 437 3.59 27.34 7.80
CA THR A 437 3.40 28.68 7.22
C THR A 437 4.00 28.76 5.82
N GLU A 438 5.25 28.36 5.65
CA GLU A 438 5.94 28.34 4.35
C GLU A 438 5.19 27.49 3.30
N ARG A 439 4.59 26.36 3.73
CA ARG A 439 3.85 25.46 2.84
C ARG A 439 2.53 26.08 2.38
N LYS A 440 1.81 26.74 3.30
CA LYS A 440 0.59 27.52 2.98
C LYS A 440 0.90 28.72 2.08
N GLU A 441 2.01 29.42 2.31
CA GLU A 441 2.46 30.55 1.47
C GLU A 441 2.88 30.11 0.06
N LEU A 442 3.60 28.99 -0.06
CA LEU A 442 3.95 28.40 -1.34
C LEU A 442 2.70 28.07 -2.16
N ARG A 443 1.71 27.42 -1.54
CA ARG A 443 0.43 27.09 -2.19
C ARG A 443 -0.27 28.34 -2.74
N LYS A 444 -0.27 29.44 -1.97
CA LYS A 444 -0.81 30.74 -2.40
C LYS A 444 0.00 31.35 -3.55
N LYS A 445 1.34 31.35 -3.44
CA LYS A 445 2.25 31.92 -4.45
C LYS A 445 2.13 31.22 -5.80
N LEU A 446 1.97 29.90 -5.80
CA LEU A 446 1.77 29.09 -7.01
C LEU A 446 0.34 29.17 -7.56
N GLN A 447 -0.58 29.85 -6.87
CA GLN A 447 -2.00 29.96 -7.22
C GLN A 447 -2.64 28.58 -7.44
N CYS A 448 -2.31 27.64 -6.55
CA CYS A 448 -2.83 26.28 -6.66
C CYS A 448 -4.35 26.26 -6.50
N LYS A 449 -5.00 25.32 -7.19
CA LYS A 449 -6.45 25.08 -7.13
C LYS A 449 -6.87 24.61 -5.73
N SER A 450 -8.18 24.65 -5.47
CA SER A 450 -8.77 24.14 -4.23
C SER A 450 -8.85 22.62 -4.24
N PHE A 451 -8.96 22.02 -3.07
CA PHE A 451 -9.18 20.58 -2.94
C PHE A 451 -10.54 20.16 -3.52
N LYS A 452 -11.55 21.04 -3.44
CA LYS A 452 -12.80 20.85 -4.17
C LYS A 452 -12.59 20.66 -5.67
N TRP A 453 -11.78 21.52 -6.31
CA TRP A 453 -11.45 21.37 -7.73
C TRP A 453 -10.75 20.03 -8.01
N TYR A 454 -9.86 19.59 -7.11
CA TYR A 454 -9.18 18.30 -7.21
C TYR A 454 -10.19 17.14 -7.18
N LEU A 455 -11.14 17.15 -6.23
CA LEU A 455 -12.20 16.14 -6.16
C LEU A 455 -13.10 16.18 -7.40
N ASP A 456 -13.53 17.36 -7.84
CA ASP A 456 -14.46 17.47 -8.98
C ASP A 456 -13.80 17.09 -10.33
N THR A 457 -12.49 17.33 -10.49
CA THR A 457 -11.80 17.23 -11.78
C THR A 457 -10.88 16.01 -11.89
N VAL A 458 -10.09 15.77 -10.84
CA VAL A 458 -9.03 14.76 -10.84
C VAL A 458 -9.59 13.43 -10.33
N TYR A 459 -10.28 13.46 -9.19
CA TYR A 459 -10.77 12.25 -8.52
C TYR A 459 -12.26 12.28 -8.15
N PRO A 460 -13.18 12.45 -9.13
CA PRO A 460 -14.62 12.51 -8.88
C PRO A 460 -15.21 11.17 -8.43
N GLU A 461 -14.47 10.08 -8.60
CA GLU A 461 -14.86 8.75 -8.16
C GLU A 461 -14.65 8.53 -6.64
N LEU A 462 -13.92 9.41 -5.95
CA LEU A 462 -13.76 9.34 -4.50
C LEU A 462 -15.08 9.70 -3.82
N PHE A 463 -15.59 8.78 -3.01
CA PHE A 463 -16.78 9.03 -2.21
C PHE A 463 -16.49 10.08 -1.12
N VAL A 464 -17.19 11.21 -1.14
CA VAL A 464 -17.12 12.25 -0.12
C VAL A 464 -18.26 12.04 0.89
N PRO A 465 -17.98 11.81 2.20
CA PRO A 465 -19.01 11.57 3.21
C PRO A 465 -20.10 12.64 3.29
N GLY A 466 -19.75 13.90 3.03
CA GLY A 466 -20.70 15.02 3.01
C GLY A 466 -21.74 14.95 1.88
N ASP A 467 -21.44 14.23 0.80
CA ASP A 467 -22.33 14.09 -0.37
C ASP A 467 -23.28 12.90 -0.22
N ALA A 468 -23.17 12.13 0.88
CA ALA A 468 -24.07 11.04 1.18
C ALA A 468 -25.52 11.53 1.25
N VAL A 469 -26.39 10.85 0.50
CA VAL A 469 -27.85 11.08 0.43
C VAL A 469 -28.51 10.72 1.76
N ALA A 470 -27.98 9.70 2.42
CA ALA A 470 -28.40 9.32 3.76
C ALA A 470 -27.19 8.97 4.62
N ASN A 471 -27.29 9.17 5.93
CA ASN A 471 -26.26 8.75 6.87
C ASN A 471 -26.84 8.46 8.27
N GLY A 472 -26.03 7.79 9.09
CA GLY A 472 -26.37 7.43 10.47
C GLY A 472 -26.85 5.98 10.59
N GLU A 473 -27.68 5.71 11.58
CA GLU A 473 -28.25 4.39 11.80
C GLU A 473 -29.25 3.99 10.71
N VAL A 474 -29.28 2.70 10.38
CA VAL A 474 -30.28 2.10 9.48
C VAL A 474 -31.16 1.17 10.29
N LYS A 475 -32.31 1.68 10.71
CA LYS A 475 -33.21 1.05 11.67
C LYS A 475 -34.30 0.25 10.97
N ASN A 476 -34.55 -0.98 11.43
CA ASN A 476 -35.68 -1.77 10.97
C ASN A 476 -36.98 -1.42 11.73
N LEU A 477 -38.13 -1.43 11.05
CA LEU A 477 -39.44 -1.11 11.66
C LEU A 477 -40.20 -2.34 12.19
N GLY A 478 -39.79 -3.56 11.89
CA GLY A 478 -40.42 -4.82 12.32
C GLY A 478 -39.89 -5.40 13.64
N GLY A 479 -39.27 -4.59 14.50
CA GLY A 479 -38.54 -5.07 15.69
C GLY A 479 -39.36 -5.39 16.95
N ASP A 480 -40.69 -5.33 16.91
CA ASP A 480 -41.61 -5.52 18.06
C ASP A 480 -41.18 -4.74 19.32
N GLY A 481 -40.96 -3.43 19.18
CA GLY A 481 -40.58 -2.55 20.30
C GLY A 481 -39.08 -2.50 20.63
N ARG A 482 -38.28 -3.47 20.17
CA ARG A 482 -36.81 -3.36 20.15
C ARG A 482 -36.37 -2.73 18.84
N LYS A 483 -35.79 -1.53 18.90
CA LYS A 483 -35.23 -0.87 17.71
C LYS A 483 -33.97 -1.64 17.30
N MET A 484 -34.04 -2.40 16.22
CA MET A 484 -32.90 -3.13 15.65
C MET A 484 -32.30 -2.33 14.51
N CYS A 485 -30.98 -2.25 14.45
CA CYS A 485 -30.23 -1.52 13.44
C CYS A 485 -29.25 -2.46 12.72
N LEU A 486 -28.94 -2.14 11.46
CA LEU A 486 -27.80 -2.75 10.78
C LEU A 486 -26.52 -2.50 11.57
N ASP A 487 -25.80 -3.56 11.90
CA ASP A 487 -24.59 -3.52 12.71
C ASP A 487 -23.56 -4.48 12.13
N SER A 488 -22.43 -3.95 11.69
CA SER A 488 -21.32 -4.81 11.28
C SER A 488 -19.99 -4.07 11.39
N PRO A 489 -18.95 -4.65 12.02
CA PRO A 489 -17.61 -4.08 12.01
C PRO A 489 -17.01 -4.10 10.59
N ALA A 490 -16.46 -2.97 10.14
CA ALA A 490 -15.83 -2.82 8.82
C ALA A 490 -14.30 -3.01 8.85
N ARG A 491 -13.76 -3.77 9.81
CA ARG A 491 -12.33 -4.09 9.84
C ARG A 491 -11.99 -5.12 8.76
N LYS A 492 -10.73 -5.16 8.32
CA LYS A 492 -10.27 -6.09 7.27
C LYS A 492 -10.64 -7.56 7.52
N ASN A 493 -10.56 -8.02 8.78
CA ASN A 493 -10.88 -9.40 9.17
C ASN A 493 -12.40 -9.68 9.26
N ASN A 494 -13.22 -8.65 9.09
CA ASN A 494 -14.67 -8.71 9.09
C ASN A 494 -15.27 -8.54 7.69
N LEU A 495 -14.47 -8.11 6.71
CA LEU A 495 -14.85 -8.18 5.30
C LEU A 495 -15.17 -9.63 4.93
N HIS A 496 -16.11 -9.80 4.00
CA HIS A 496 -16.66 -11.08 3.54
C HIS A 496 -17.49 -11.86 4.57
N LYS A 497 -17.69 -11.32 5.78
CA LYS A 497 -18.61 -11.90 6.76
C LYS A 497 -20.03 -11.31 6.59
N PRO A 498 -21.08 -12.11 6.83
CA PRO A 498 -22.45 -11.60 6.85
C PRO A 498 -22.59 -10.42 7.81
N ILE A 499 -23.35 -9.40 7.39
CA ILE A 499 -23.72 -8.31 8.28
C ILE A 499 -24.75 -8.80 9.30
N GLY A 500 -24.71 -8.19 10.48
CA GLY A 500 -25.61 -8.54 11.58
C GLY A 500 -26.62 -7.44 11.88
N LEU A 501 -27.42 -7.73 12.88
CA LEU A 501 -28.31 -6.78 13.52
C LEU A 501 -27.94 -6.64 14.99
N TYR A 502 -28.10 -5.44 15.53
CA TYR A 502 -27.92 -5.18 16.94
C TYR A 502 -28.92 -4.11 17.40
N PRO A 503 -29.28 -4.06 18.69
CA PRO A 503 -30.07 -2.95 19.21
C PRO A 503 -29.46 -1.59 18.85
N CYS A 504 -30.27 -0.68 18.33
CA CYS A 504 -29.85 0.67 17.98
C CYS A 504 -29.34 1.40 19.22
N HIS A 505 -28.11 1.93 19.18
CA HIS A 505 -27.44 2.48 20.36
C HIS A 505 -27.06 3.97 20.26
N GLY A 506 -27.16 4.59 19.08
CA GLY A 506 -26.93 6.01 18.83
C GLY A 506 -25.47 6.44 18.93
N GLN A 507 -24.53 5.50 18.98
CA GLN A 507 -23.09 5.77 19.21
C GLN A 507 -22.28 5.81 17.91
N GLY A 508 -22.94 5.68 16.76
CA GLY A 508 -22.28 5.53 15.47
C GLY A 508 -21.48 4.23 15.41
N GLY A 509 -20.18 4.31 15.11
CA GLY A 509 -19.32 3.13 15.05
C GLY A 509 -19.88 2.09 14.07
N ASN A 510 -20.12 0.87 14.54
CA ASN A 510 -20.58 -0.24 13.71
C ASN A 510 -21.98 -0.08 13.11
N GLN A 511 -22.77 0.88 13.63
CA GLN A 511 -24.11 1.19 13.14
C GLN A 511 -24.16 2.46 12.29
N PHE A 512 -23.03 3.11 12.03
CA PHE A 512 -23.00 4.29 11.16
C PHE A 512 -22.81 3.87 9.70
N TRP A 513 -23.83 4.13 8.88
CA TRP A 513 -23.86 3.84 7.45
C TRP A 513 -24.00 5.12 6.63
N MET A 514 -23.59 5.09 5.37
CA MET A 514 -23.78 6.19 4.43
C MET A 514 -24.32 5.67 3.10
N LEU A 515 -25.39 6.25 2.58
CA LEU A 515 -25.91 5.94 1.24
C LEU A 515 -25.32 6.93 0.23
N SER A 516 -24.54 6.43 -0.74
CA SER A 516 -24.01 7.25 -1.82
C SER A 516 -25.08 7.59 -2.86
N LYS A 517 -24.84 8.62 -3.68
CA LYS A 517 -25.71 9.02 -4.78
C LYS A 517 -25.74 7.96 -5.90
N GLU A 518 -24.70 7.14 -5.99
CA GLU A 518 -24.61 5.98 -6.90
C GLU A 518 -25.35 4.74 -6.38
N GLY A 519 -25.89 4.79 -5.16
CA GLY A 519 -26.65 3.69 -4.56
C GLY A 519 -25.82 2.67 -3.78
N GLU A 520 -24.64 3.03 -3.29
CA GLU A 520 -23.86 2.14 -2.40
C GLU A 520 -24.19 2.46 -0.94
N ILE A 521 -24.36 1.43 -0.10
CA ILE A 521 -24.47 1.60 1.36
C ILE A 521 -23.11 1.28 1.98
N ARG A 522 -22.47 2.30 2.55
CA ARG A 522 -21.04 2.33 2.86
C ARG A 522 -20.78 2.45 4.36
N ARG A 523 -19.68 1.84 4.79
CA ARG A 523 -18.86 2.20 5.95
C ARG A 523 -17.45 2.46 5.44
N ASP A 524 -17.15 3.72 5.16
CA ASP A 524 -15.91 4.14 4.49
C ASP A 524 -15.70 3.40 3.15
N GLU A 525 -14.69 2.54 3.08
CA GLU A 525 -14.31 1.74 1.90
C GLU A 525 -14.94 0.34 1.90
N ALA A 526 -15.82 0.02 2.86
CA ALA A 526 -16.59 -1.21 2.89
C ALA A 526 -18.05 -0.95 2.50
N CYS A 527 -18.55 -1.67 1.50
CA CYS A 527 -19.89 -1.55 0.96
C CYS A 527 -20.72 -2.81 1.26
N LEU A 528 -22.04 -2.64 1.44
CA LEU A 528 -22.98 -3.75 1.42
C LEU A 528 -22.97 -4.41 0.04
N ASP A 529 -22.74 -5.71 0.03
CA ASP A 529 -22.59 -6.51 -1.18
C ASP A 529 -23.45 -7.77 -1.09
N TYR A 530 -24.23 -8.04 -2.14
CA TYR A 530 -25.04 -9.24 -2.25
C TYR A 530 -24.84 -9.96 -3.58
N ALA A 531 -24.19 -11.12 -3.50
CA ALA A 531 -23.91 -12.01 -4.63
C ALA A 531 -24.79 -13.29 -4.65
N GLY A 532 -25.98 -13.24 -4.02
CA GLY A 532 -26.97 -14.33 -4.08
C GLY A 532 -27.05 -15.27 -2.86
N LYS A 533 -26.30 -15.00 -1.79
CA LYS A 533 -26.36 -15.79 -0.55
C LYS A 533 -26.58 -14.93 0.69
N ASP A 534 -25.50 -14.38 1.25
CA ASP A 534 -25.53 -13.52 2.43
C ASP A 534 -25.23 -12.08 2.01
N VAL A 535 -25.81 -11.10 2.71
CA VAL A 535 -25.38 -9.69 2.57
C VAL A 535 -24.13 -9.51 3.41
N ILE A 536 -23.02 -9.16 2.77
CA ILE A 536 -21.69 -9.05 3.39
C ILE A 536 -21.15 -7.63 3.27
N LEU A 537 -20.07 -7.34 4.01
CA LEU A 537 -19.22 -6.19 3.70
C LEU A 537 -18.12 -6.61 2.72
N TYR A 538 -18.02 -5.90 1.59
CA TYR A 538 -16.98 -6.09 0.58
C TYR A 538 -16.32 -4.73 0.28
N PRO A 539 -15.05 -4.67 -0.14
CA PRO A 539 -14.46 -3.43 -0.64
C PRO A 539 -15.36 -2.73 -1.67
N CYS A 540 -15.63 -1.44 -1.47
CA CYS A 540 -16.41 -0.65 -2.41
C CYS A 540 -15.72 -0.60 -3.77
N HIS A 541 -16.44 -0.97 -4.83
CA HIS A 541 -15.86 -1.05 -6.18
C HIS A 541 -16.51 -0.13 -7.20
N GLY A 542 -17.63 0.54 -6.90
CA GLY A 542 -18.26 1.49 -7.82
C GLY A 542 -18.90 0.88 -9.08
N SER A 543 -18.64 -0.40 -9.38
CA SER A 543 -19.20 -1.15 -10.52
C SER A 543 -20.71 -1.43 -10.44
N LYS A 544 -21.41 -0.86 -9.45
CA LYS A 544 -22.83 -1.15 -9.17
C LYS A 544 -23.04 -2.65 -8.96
N GLY A 545 -23.91 -3.28 -9.73
CA GLY A 545 -24.14 -4.73 -9.69
C GLY A 545 -24.60 -5.19 -8.31
N ASN A 546 -23.81 -6.08 -7.71
CA ASN A 546 -23.97 -6.62 -6.36
C ASN A 546 -23.84 -5.58 -5.23
N GLN A 547 -23.38 -4.36 -5.50
CA GLN A 547 -23.30 -3.25 -4.54
C GLN A 547 -24.33 -2.14 -4.79
N LEU A 548 -25.27 -2.34 -5.73
CA LEU A 548 -26.30 -1.35 -6.03
C LEU A 548 -27.54 -1.55 -5.14
N TRP A 549 -27.88 -0.52 -4.37
CA TRP A 549 -29.03 -0.45 -3.48
C TRP A 549 -29.93 0.73 -3.84
N ILE A 550 -31.21 0.46 -4.03
CA ILE A 550 -32.25 1.43 -4.34
C ILE A 550 -33.08 1.64 -3.08
N TYR A 551 -32.91 2.80 -2.45
CA TYR A 551 -33.71 3.19 -1.30
C TYR A 551 -34.92 4.00 -1.72
N ASN A 552 -36.11 3.54 -1.32
CA ASN A 552 -37.35 4.31 -1.49
C ASN A 552 -37.73 4.97 -0.15
N PRO A 553 -37.64 6.30 -0.01
CA PRO A 553 -37.92 6.97 1.27
C PRO A 553 -39.40 6.95 1.66
N LYS A 554 -40.33 6.71 0.72
CA LYS A 554 -41.77 6.66 1.00
C LYS A 554 -42.18 5.30 1.58
N THR A 555 -41.77 4.23 0.93
CA THR A 555 -42.06 2.85 1.38
C THR A 555 -41.07 2.36 2.43
N LYS A 556 -39.91 3.04 2.55
CA LYS A 556 -38.76 2.66 3.37
C LYS A 556 -38.14 1.31 2.96
N SER A 557 -38.36 0.86 1.73
CA SER A 557 -37.79 -0.38 1.21
C SER A 557 -36.35 -0.18 0.76
N LEU A 558 -35.49 -1.16 1.03
CA LEU A 558 -34.14 -1.27 0.48
C LEU A 558 -34.10 -2.42 -0.52
N GLN A 559 -34.15 -2.06 -1.81
CA GLN A 559 -34.12 -3.04 -2.90
C GLN A 559 -32.70 -3.17 -3.45
N HIS A 560 -32.26 -4.40 -3.68
CA HIS A 560 -31.01 -4.68 -4.36
C HIS A 560 -31.21 -4.59 -5.88
N GLY A 561 -30.39 -3.76 -6.53
CA GLY A 561 -30.59 -3.36 -7.91
C GLY A 561 -30.51 -4.51 -8.91
N SER A 562 -29.59 -5.46 -8.73
CA SER A 562 -29.41 -6.57 -9.69
C SER A 562 -30.36 -7.74 -9.50
N SER A 563 -30.75 -8.06 -8.26
CA SER A 563 -31.68 -9.19 -8.01
C SER A 563 -33.14 -8.77 -7.95
N GLY A 564 -33.42 -7.46 -7.77
CA GLY A 564 -34.77 -6.95 -7.55
C GLY A 564 -35.38 -7.33 -6.19
N GLN A 565 -34.64 -8.05 -5.34
CA GLN A 565 -35.07 -8.48 -4.01
C GLN A 565 -34.91 -7.35 -2.98
N CYS A 566 -35.66 -7.40 -1.89
CA CYS A 566 -35.59 -6.44 -0.80
C CYS A 566 -34.87 -7.03 0.43
N LEU A 567 -34.15 -6.16 1.14
CA LEU A 567 -33.49 -6.51 2.40
C LEU A 567 -34.55 -6.73 3.49
N GLU A 568 -34.51 -7.88 4.15
CA GLU A 568 -35.45 -8.26 5.20
C GLU A 568 -34.71 -8.68 6.47
N MET A 569 -35.17 -8.21 7.63
CA MET A 569 -34.73 -8.72 8.93
C MET A 569 -35.33 -10.10 9.22
N SER A 570 -34.52 -11.07 9.64
CA SER A 570 -34.99 -12.40 10.05
C SER A 570 -35.91 -12.34 11.28
N GLU A 571 -36.77 -13.34 11.46
CA GLU A 571 -37.70 -13.41 12.60
C GLU A 571 -36.98 -13.47 13.96
N ASP A 572 -35.82 -14.11 14.02
CA ASP A 572 -34.95 -14.17 15.22
C ASP A 572 -34.20 -12.84 15.49
N LYS A 573 -34.27 -11.88 14.57
CA LYS A 573 -33.65 -10.55 14.64
C LYS A 573 -32.12 -10.58 14.71
N GLU A 574 -31.48 -11.69 14.33
CA GLU A 574 -30.02 -11.81 14.35
C GLU A 574 -29.37 -11.51 13.00
N LYS A 575 -30.11 -11.73 11.90
CA LYS A 575 -29.57 -11.70 10.54
C LYS A 575 -30.45 -10.90 9.59
N VAL A 576 -29.88 -10.60 8.43
CA VAL A 576 -30.62 -10.09 7.28
C VAL A 576 -30.66 -11.14 6.18
N SER A 577 -31.70 -11.11 5.37
CA SER A 577 -31.87 -11.95 4.20
C SER A 577 -32.43 -11.14 3.03
N MET A 578 -32.31 -11.66 1.81
CA MET A 578 -32.89 -11.05 0.63
C MET A 578 -34.15 -11.81 0.23
N GLN A 579 -35.29 -11.14 0.22
CA GLN A 579 -36.61 -11.73 -0.06
C GLN A 579 -37.31 -11.01 -1.22
N GLU A 580 -38.38 -11.59 -1.72
CA GLU A 580 -39.29 -10.88 -2.63
C GLU A 580 -39.84 -9.62 -1.93
N CYS A 581 -39.85 -8.50 -2.66
CA CYS A 581 -40.24 -7.22 -2.09
C CYS A 581 -41.73 -7.22 -1.67
N SER A 582 -41.98 -6.88 -0.42
CA SER A 582 -43.31 -6.84 0.19
C SER A 582 -43.46 -5.61 1.09
N ASP A 583 -44.69 -5.36 1.56
CA ASP A 583 -44.99 -4.26 2.49
C ASP A 583 -44.80 -4.63 3.98
N GLU A 584 -44.16 -5.77 4.25
CA GLU A 584 -43.86 -6.24 5.61
C GLU A 584 -42.98 -5.26 6.38
N LEU A 585 -43.25 -5.09 7.68
CA LEU A 585 -42.46 -4.17 8.52
C LEU A 585 -40.99 -4.57 8.62
N ARG A 586 -40.68 -5.88 8.50
CA ARG A 586 -39.32 -6.42 8.49
C ARG A 586 -38.51 -6.02 7.25
N GLN A 587 -39.16 -5.54 6.19
CA GLN A 587 -38.51 -5.00 4.98
C GLN A 587 -38.42 -3.47 4.96
N LYS A 588 -38.91 -2.79 6.01
CA LYS A 588 -38.90 -1.32 6.11
C LYS A 588 -37.71 -0.85 6.95
N TRP A 589 -36.81 -0.13 6.29
CA TRP A 589 -35.56 0.40 6.84
C TRP A 589 -35.57 1.93 6.81
N GLU A 590 -35.33 2.53 7.97
CA GLU A 590 -35.31 3.97 8.16
C GLU A 590 -33.87 4.43 8.40
N PHE A 591 -33.35 5.23 7.48
CA PHE A 591 -32.09 5.95 7.72
C PHE A 591 -32.34 7.09 8.71
N GLN A 592 -31.45 7.22 9.68
CA GLN A 592 -31.51 8.27 10.70
C GLN A 592 -31.55 9.68 10.08
N ASN A 593 -30.67 9.96 9.11
CA ASN A 593 -30.64 11.22 8.38
C ASN A 593 -30.77 10.92 6.89
N TYR A 594 -31.88 11.31 6.27
CA TYR A 594 -32.10 11.22 4.83
C TYR A 594 -32.33 12.61 4.23
N ASP A 595 -31.61 12.94 3.17
CA ASP A 595 -31.70 14.23 2.49
C ASP A 595 -31.97 14.03 0.99
N ALA A 596 -33.25 14.17 0.61
CA ALA A 596 -33.68 14.04 -0.78
C ALA A 596 -33.03 15.05 -1.73
N SER A 597 -32.57 16.21 -1.23
CA SER A 597 -31.98 17.26 -2.07
C SER A 597 -30.63 16.84 -2.67
N LYS A 598 -29.97 15.83 -2.08
CA LYS A 598 -28.69 15.30 -2.56
C LYS A 598 -28.81 14.25 -3.67
N MET A 599 -30.01 13.74 -3.94
CA MET A 599 -30.26 12.83 -5.07
C MET A 599 -30.23 13.53 -6.44
N THR A 600 -30.35 14.85 -6.49
CA THR A 600 -30.68 15.61 -7.71
C THR A 600 -29.60 16.61 -8.15
N LYS A 601 -28.37 16.52 -7.65
CA LYS A 601 -27.26 17.38 -8.09
C LYS A 601 -26.04 16.58 -8.53
N SER A 602 -25.85 16.46 -9.84
CA SER A 602 -24.53 16.58 -10.48
C SER A 602 -24.69 17.41 -11.74
#